data_AF-A0A951BMK1-F1
#
_entry.id   AF-A0A951BMK1-F1
#
_cell.length_a   1.000
_cell.length_b   1.000
_cell.length_c   1.000
_cell.angle_alpha   90.00
_cell.angle_beta   90.00
_cell.angle_gamma   90.00
#
_symmetry.space_group_name_H-M   'P 1'
#
loop_
_entity.id
_entity.type
_entity.pdbx_description
1 polymer ?
#
loop_
_entity_poly.entity_id
_entity_poly.type
_entity_poly.pdbx_seq_one_letter_code
_entity_poly.pdbx_strand_id
1 'polypeptide(L)'
;MSIPSPPGVTFVDTNVLIYSHDTHDQAKHRAAENLLAQLWTTGLGVLSTQVLQEFYSAATRKLQPPLTPAQARQVVHDYSEWCRVDTDPLLIISAGRLSEQHSINFWDALIIEAARRAGATELITEDLNHGCRFGELTVRNPFCTR
;
A
#
# COMPACT_ATOMS: atom_id res chain seq x y z
N MET A 1 -29.62 -17.18 6.80
CA MET A 1 -28.51 -17.40 5.85
C MET A 1 -27.82 -16.06 5.68
N SER A 2 -26.66 -15.87 6.30
CA SER A 2 -25.88 -14.65 6.12
C SER A 2 -25.26 -14.67 4.73
N ILE A 3 -25.55 -13.66 3.92
CA ILE A 3 -24.88 -13.44 2.64
C ILE A 3 -23.38 -13.27 2.97
N PRO A 4 -22.45 -14.02 2.34
CA PRO A 4 -21.04 -13.77 2.55
C PRO A 4 -20.74 -12.33 2.16
N SER A 5 -20.10 -11.57 3.06
CA SER A 5 -19.62 -10.23 2.74
C SER A 5 -18.82 -10.29 1.44
N PRO A 6 -18.97 -9.32 0.53
CA PRO A 6 -18.13 -9.26 -0.66
C PRO A 6 -16.66 -9.30 -0.22
N PRO A 7 -15.75 -9.92 -1.02
CA PRO A 7 -14.34 -9.96 -0.69
C PRO A 7 -13.85 -8.52 -0.46
N GLY A 8 -13.26 -8.28 0.72
CA GLY A 8 -12.72 -6.97 1.06
C GLY A 8 -11.57 -6.60 0.12
N VAL A 9 -11.41 -5.31 -0.14
CA VAL A 9 -10.30 -4.82 -0.96
C VAL A 9 -8.97 -4.90 -0.18
N THR A 10 -7.87 -4.96 -0.93
CA THR A 10 -6.51 -5.06 -0.39
C THR A 10 -5.80 -3.73 -0.65
N PHE A 11 -5.45 -3.02 0.41
CA PHE A 11 -4.68 -1.78 0.33
C PHE A 11 -3.19 -2.09 0.16
N VAL A 12 -2.54 -1.44 -0.78
CA VAL A 12 -1.12 -1.64 -1.11
C VAL A 12 -0.31 -0.41 -0.74
N ASP A 13 0.73 -0.62 0.07
CA ASP A 13 1.67 0.41 0.48
C ASP A 13 2.78 0.66 -0.56
N THR A 14 3.49 1.78 -0.43
CA THR A 14 4.54 2.24 -1.34
C THR A 14 5.67 1.22 -1.47
N ASN A 15 6.10 0.58 -0.37
CA ASN A 15 7.22 -0.36 -0.40
C ASN A 15 6.96 -1.52 -1.39
N VAL A 16 5.73 -2.03 -1.47
CA VAL A 16 5.35 -3.10 -2.40
C VAL A 16 5.49 -2.66 -3.85
N LEU A 17 5.02 -1.45 -4.18
CA LEU A 17 5.19 -0.88 -5.53
C LEU A 17 6.68 -0.64 -5.84
N ILE A 18 7.48 -0.26 -4.86
CA ILE A 18 8.92 -0.09 -5.07
C ILE A 18 9.59 -1.43 -5.36
N TYR A 19 9.27 -2.49 -4.60
CA TYR A 19 9.85 -3.82 -4.86
C TYR A 19 9.43 -4.40 -6.21
N SER A 20 8.25 -4.05 -6.75
CA SER A 20 7.90 -4.49 -8.12
C SER A 20 8.73 -3.82 -9.22
N HIS A 21 9.51 -2.79 -8.90
CA HIS A 21 10.43 -2.13 -9.83
C HIS A 21 11.90 -2.25 -9.44
N ASP A 22 12.21 -2.70 -8.23
CA ASP A 22 13.59 -2.95 -7.77
C ASP A 22 14.01 -4.40 -8.02
N THR A 23 14.93 -4.60 -8.96
CA THR A 23 15.43 -5.93 -9.33
C THR A 23 16.60 -6.42 -8.46
N HIS A 24 17.06 -5.64 -7.47
CA HIS A 24 18.18 -6.04 -6.62
C HIS A 24 17.84 -7.20 -5.67
N ASP A 25 16.67 -7.14 -5.03
CA ASP A 25 16.15 -8.24 -4.22
C ASP A 25 15.16 -9.06 -5.05
N GLN A 26 15.67 -10.05 -5.78
CA GLN A 26 14.86 -10.87 -6.68
C GLN A 26 13.70 -11.60 -5.96
N ALA A 27 13.86 -11.92 -4.67
CA ALA A 27 12.83 -12.63 -3.92
C ALA A 27 11.66 -11.68 -3.61
N LYS A 28 11.95 -10.48 -3.08
CA LYS A 28 10.93 -9.45 -2.84
C LYS A 28 10.30 -8.95 -4.13
N HIS A 29 11.11 -8.75 -5.17
CA HIS A 29 10.65 -8.35 -6.49
C HIS A 29 9.60 -9.32 -7.04
N ARG A 30 9.93 -10.61 -7.07
CA ARG A 30 9.01 -11.64 -7.55
C ARG A 30 7.76 -11.76 -6.68
N ALA A 31 7.88 -11.62 -5.36
CA ALA A 31 6.74 -11.64 -4.45
C ALA A 31 5.80 -10.44 -4.71
N ALA A 32 6.36 -9.24 -4.88
CA ALA A 32 5.60 -8.03 -5.19
C ALA A 32 4.91 -8.12 -6.57
N GLU A 33 5.63 -8.53 -7.61
CA GLU A 33 5.05 -8.72 -8.95
C GLU A 33 3.89 -9.71 -8.95
N ASN A 34 4.06 -10.88 -8.33
CA ASN A 34 3.00 -11.89 -8.27
C ASN A 34 1.76 -11.36 -7.53
N LEU A 35 1.97 -10.68 -6.40
CA LEU A 35 0.89 -10.10 -5.62
C LEU A 35 0.13 -9.02 -6.41
N LEU A 36 0.85 -8.09 -7.04
CA LEU A 36 0.24 -7.01 -7.82
C LEU A 36 -0.50 -7.56 -9.04
N ALA A 37 0.05 -8.56 -9.74
CA ALA A 37 -0.61 -9.22 -10.86
C ALA A 37 -1.91 -9.92 -10.43
N GLN A 38 -1.92 -10.57 -9.26
CA GLN A 38 -3.13 -11.16 -8.69
C GLN A 38 -4.18 -10.08 -8.36
N LEU A 39 -3.77 -8.96 -7.76
CA LEU A 39 -4.67 -7.86 -7.41
C LEU A 39 -5.25 -7.17 -8.65
N TRP A 40 -4.46 -7.02 -9.72
CA TRP A 40 -4.94 -6.55 -11.02
C TRP A 40 -5.98 -7.50 -11.62
N THR A 41 -5.70 -8.81 -11.62
CA THR A 41 -6.60 -9.82 -12.18
C THR A 41 -7.94 -9.88 -11.43
N THR A 42 -7.92 -9.68 -10.12
CA THR A 42 -9.12 -9.75 -9.27
C THR A 42 -9.86 -8.42 -9.14
N GLY A 43 -9.22 -7.30 -9.49
CA GLY A 43 -9.78 -5.95 -9.31
C GLY A 43 -9.93 -5.54 -7.83
N LEU A 44 -9.17 -6.15 -6.93
CA LEU A 44 -9.27 -5.94 -5.48
C LEU A 44 -8.18 -5.02 -4.91
N GLY A 45 -7.19 -4.64 -5.72
CA GLY A 45 -6.12 -3.73 -5.33
C GLY A 45 -6.62 -2.29 -5.17
N VAL A 46 -6.26 -1.63 -4.08
CA VAL A 46 -6.54 -0.22 -3.83
C VAL A 46 -5.33 0.48 -3.19
N LEU A 47 -5.24 1.79 -3.35
CA LEU A 47 -4.18 2.63 -2.77
C LEU A 47 -4.68 4.05 -2.53
N SER A 48 -3.82 4.90 -1.95
CA SER A 48 -4.08 6.33 -1.75
C SER A 48 -3.20 7.22 -2.61
N THR A 49 -3.56 8.49 -2.72
CA THR A 49 -2.74 9.51 -3.38
C THR A 49 -1.37 9.69 -2.72
N GLN A 50 -1.24 9.46 -1.41
CA GLN A 50 0.05 9.48 -0.71
C GLN A 50 0.98 8.41 -1.26
N VAL A 51 0.48 7.17 -1.43
CA VAL A 51 1.27 6.05 -1.96
C VAL A 51 1.85 6.39 -3.34
N LEU A 52 1.07 7.00 -4.23
CA LEU A 52 1.55 7.42 -5.54
C LEU A 52 2.61 8.54 -5.47
N GLN A 53 2.45 9.49 -4.54
CA GLN A 53 3.42 10.57 -4.33
C GLN A 53 4.76 10.04 -3.83
N GLU A 54 4.71 9.16 -2.83
CA GLU A 54 5.89 8.51 -2.27
C GLU A 54 6.56 7.62 -3.30
N PHE A 55 5.78 6.83 -4.05
CA PHE A 55 6.29 6.01 -5.15
C PHE A 55 7.05 6.86 -6.15
N TYR A 56 6.46 7.96 -6.67
CA TYR A 56 7.12 8.83 -7.64
C TYR A 56 8.47 9.37 -7.12
N SER A 57 8.47 9.84 -5.87
CA SER A 57 9.67 10.38 -5.22
C SER A 57 10.76 9.32 -5.06
N ALA A 58 10.40 8.11 -4.61
CA ALA A 58 11.34 7.02 -4.40
C ALA A 58 11.82 6.41 -5.72
N ALA A 59 10.94 6.19 -6.68
CA ALA A 59 11.26 5.57 -7.95
C ALA A 59 12.24 6.40 -8.79
N THR A 60 12.19 7.74 -8.67
CA THR A 60 13.07 8.65 -9.41
C THR A 60 14.38 8.97 -8.70
N ARG A 61 14.56 8.56 -7.44
CA ARG A 61 15.72 8.97 -6.60
C ARG A 61 16.42 7.83 -5.89
N LYS A 62 15.68 6.81 -5.44
CA LYS A 62 16.16 5.75 -4.55
C LYS A 62 16.32 4.40 -5.27
N LEU A 63 15.50 4.12 -6.29
CA LEU A 63 15.66 2.93 -7.11
C LEU A 63 17.03 2.91 -7.79
N GLN A 64 17.54 1.71 -8.05
CA GLN A 64 18.80 1.50 -8.74
C GLN A 64 18.56 0.52 -9.90
N PRO A 65 18.78 0.92 -11.17
CA PRO A 65 18.85 2.32 -11.61
C PRO A 65 17.52 3.07 -11.34
N PRO A 66 17.54 4.40 -11.12
CA PRO A 66 16.32 5.17 -10.96
C PRO A 66 15.47 5.14 -12.24
N LEU A 67 14.15 5.15 -12.08
CA LEU A 67 13.24 5.40 -13.21
C LEU A 67 13.40 6.84 -13.69
N THR A 68 13.31 7.03 -15.01
CA THR A 68 13.19 8.38 -15.56
C THR A 68 11.87 9.02 -15.10
N PRO A 69 11.79 10.35 -15.02
CA PRO A 69 10.54 11.04 -14.70
C PRO A 69 9.36 10.66 -15.60
N ALA A 70 9.62 10.30 -16.87
CA ALA A 70 8.59 9.85 -17.79
C ALA A 70 8.06 8.45 -17.44
N GLN A 71 8.96 7.49 -17.16
CA GLN A 71 8.56 6.16 -16.70
C GLN A 71 7.79 6.22 -15.38
N ALA A 72 8.26 7.01 -14.42
CA ALA A 72 7.58 7.16 -13.13
C ALA A 72 6.17 7.78 -13.29
N ARG A 73 5.98 8.75 -14.19
CA ARG A 73 4.64 9.29 -14.51
C ARG A 73 3.72 8.24 -15.14
N GLN A 74 4.25 7.38 -16.01
CA GLN A 74 3.47 6.30 -16.60
C GLN A 74 2.97 5.33 -15.53
N VAL A 75 3.86 4.90 -14.62
CA VAL A 75 3.46 4.01 -13.52
C VAL A 75 2.42 4.66 -12.61
N VAL A 76 2.59 5.95 -12.27
CA VAL A 76 1.58 6.69 -11.49
C VAL A 76 0.23 6.77 -12.22
N HIS A 77 0.24 6.98 -13.54
CA HIS A 77 -0.96 6.96 -14.35
C HIS A 77 -1.64 5.58 -14.31
N ASP A 78 -0.88 4.51 -14.50
CA ASP A 78 -1.42 3.15 -14.53
C ASP A 78 -2.05 2.77 -13.17
N TYR A 79 -1.40 3.12 -12.06
CA TYR A 79 -1.93 2.89 -10.71
C TYR A 79 -2.99 3.89 -10.26
N SER A 80 -3.29 4.94 -11.04
CA SER A 80 -4.35 5.89 -10.68
C SER A 80 -5.73 5.24 -10.65
N GLU A 81 -5.93 4.15 -11.39
CA GLU A 81 -7.17 3.34 -11.36
C GLU A 81 -7.41 2.68 -10.00
N TRP A 82 -6.36 2.42 -9.22
CA TRP A 82 -6.45 1.86 -7.87
C TRP A 82 -6.62 2.94 -6.79
N CYS A 83 -6.44 4.21 -7.15
CA CYS A 83 -6.45 5.31 -6.20
C CYS A 83 -7.89 5.61 -5.74
N ARG A 84 -8.21 5.21 -4.51
CA ARG A 84 -9.55 5.39 -3.92
C ARG A 84 -9.61 6.43 -2.82
N VAL A 85 -8.48 6.80 -2.25
CA VAL A 85 -8.43 7.67 -1.08
C VAL A 85 -7.48 8.83 -1.32
N ASP A 86 -8.03 10.03 -1.22
CA ASP A 86 -7.25 11.25 -1.16
C ASP A 86 -6.71 11.50 0.25
N THR A 87 -5.49 12.02 0.32
CA THR A 87 -4.90 12.47 1.58
C THR A 87 -5.39 13.88 1.89
N ASP A 88 -6.42 13.98 2.72
CA ASP A 88 -7.02 15.25 3.13
C ASP A 88 -6.73 15.59 4.60
N PRO A 89 -7.00 16.83 5.06
CA PRO A 89 -6.73 17.23 6.45
C PRO A 89 -7.45 16.37 7.51
N LEU A 90 -8.61 15.80 7.19
CA LEU A 90 -9.33 14.93 8.13
C LEU A 90 -8.62 13.60 8.30
N LEU A 91 -8.08 13.04 7.21
CA LEU A 91 -7.24 11.85 7.26
C LEU A 91 -6.00 12.09 8.14
N ILE A 92 -5.35 13.25 7.98
CA ILE A 92 -4.17 13.64 8.77
C ILE A 92 -4.52 13.72 10.28
N ILE A 93 -5.64 14.33 10.64
CA ILE A 93 -6.09 14.43 12.04
C ILE A 93 -6.39 13.03 12.61
N SER A 94 -7.07 12.16 11.85
CA SER A 94 -7.36 10.79 12.27
C SER A 94 -6.08 9.97 12.44
N ALA A 95 -5.13 10.11 11.52
CA ALA A 95 -3.83 9.45 11.61
C ALA A 95 -3.03 9.90 12.85
N GLY A 96 -3.05 11.20 13.16
CA GLY A 96 -2.43 11.73 14.39
C GLY A 96 -3.02 11.10 15.65
N ARG A 97 -4.35 11.00 15.73
CA ARG A 97 -5.02 10.33 16.86
C ARG A 97 -4.66 8.84 16.95
N LEU A 98 -4.63 8.14 15.81
CA LEU A 98 -4.27 6.72 15.78
C LEU A 98 -2.82 6.52 16.22
N SER A 99 -1.90 7.37 15.74
CA SER A 99 -0.49 7.37 16.11
C SER A 99 -0.30 7.53 17.63
N GLU A 100 -1.01 8.49 18.25
CA GLU A 100 -1.00 8.67 19.71
C GLU A 100 -1.58 7.46 20.45
N GLN A 101 -2.74 6.96 20.03
CA GLN A 101 -3.46 5.86 20.68
C GLN A 101 -2.70 4.54 20.64
N HIS A 102 -2.03 4.24 19.52
CA HIS A 102 -1.34 2.98 19.30
C HIS A 102 0.19 3.09 19.44
N SER A 103 0.72 4.29 19.73
CA SER A 103 2.17 4.56 19.80
C SER A 103 2.94 4.09 18.56
N ILE A 104 2.34 4.28 17.38
CA ILE A 104 2.94 3.97 16.08
C ILE A 104 3.42 5.25 15.39
N ASN A 105 4.32 5.12 14.41
CA ASN A 105 4.81 6.27 13.68
C ASN A 105 3.65 6.93 12.88
N PHE A 106 3.72 8.25 12.68
CA PHE A 106 2.64 9.00 12.04
C PHE A 106 2.38 8.58 10.57
N TRP A 107 3.43 8.24 9.83
CA TRP A 107 3.30 7.84 8.41
C TRP A 107 2.62 6.48 8.27
N ASP A 108 2.98 5.52 9.12
CA ASP A 108 2.29 4.23 9.23
C ASP A 108 0.83 4.44 9.59
N ALA A 109 0.55 5.31 10.56
CA ALA A 109 -0.81 5.64 10.97
C ALA A 109 -1.63 6.25 9.81
N LEU A 110 -0.98 7.06 8.96
CA LEU A 110 -1.60 7.66 7.79
C LEU A 110 -1.96 6.61 6.74
N ILE A 111 -1.08 5.64 6.49
CA ILE A 111 -1.35 4.48 5.62
C ILE A 111 -2.48 3.61 6.19
N ILE A 112 -2.48 3.34 7.49
CA ILE A 112 -3.54 2.56 8.15
C ILE A 112 -4.89 3.25 8.02
N GLU A 113 -4.99 4.55 8.29
CA GLU A 113 -6.24 5.29 8.16
C GLU A 113 -6.69 5.41 6.70
N ALA A 114 -5.75 5.53 5.74
CA ALA A 114 -6.07 5.48 4.32
C ALA A 114 -6.66 4.12 3.92
N ALA A 115 -6.06 3.02 4.38
CA ALA A 115 -6.56 1.67 4.15
C ALA A 115 -7.95 1.45 4.75
N ARG A 116 -8.17 1.89 5.98
CA ARG A 116 -9.49 1.83 6.63
C ARG A 116 -10.54 2.65 5.89
N ARG A 117 -10.20 3.86 5.46
CA ARG A 117 -11.09 4.73 4.67
C ARG A 117 -11.42 4.15 3.29
N ALA A 118 -10.50 3.40 2.70
CA ALA A 118 -10.73 2.67 1.44
C ALA A 118 -11.67 1.46 1.61
N GLY A 119 -12.03 1.09 2.85
CA GLY A 119 -12.79 -0.11 3.17
C GLY A 119 -11.97 -1.39 3.03
N ALA A 120 -10.64 -1.30 3.14
CA ALA A 120 -9.77 -2.45 3.01
C ALA A 120 -9.83 -3.37 4.23
N THR A 121 -9.80 -4.67 3.99
CA THR A 121 -9.68 -5.70 5.03
C THR A 121 -8.24 -6.18 5.20
N GLU A 122 -7.39 -5.90 4.21
CA GLU A 122 -5.97 -6.23 4.24
C GLU A 122 -5.12 -5.02 3.87
N LEU A 123 -4.02 -4.81 4.59
CA LEU A 123 -2.98 -3.85 4.28
C LEU A 123 -1.68 -4.60 3.98
N ILE A 124 -1.18 -4.47 2.76
CA ILE A 124 0.08 -5.06 2.34
C ILE A 124 1.19 -4.05 2.56
N THR A 125 2.08 -4.33 3.50
CA THR A 125 3.25 -3.48 3.81
C THR A 125 4.34 -4.30 4.49
N GLU A 126 5.60 -3.89 4.31
CA GLU A 126 6.72 -4.45 5.06
C GLU A 126 7.01 -3.73 6.38
N ASP A 127 6.56 -2.49 6.53
CA ASP A 127 6.94 -1.59 7.62
C ASP A 127 6.18 -1.87 8.93
N LEU A 128 5.12 -2.67 8.85
CA LEU A 128 4.28 -3.05 9.99
C LEU A 128 4.35 -4.55 10.32
N ASN A 129 4.09 -4.86 11.59
CA ASN A 129 4.08 -6.24 12.08
C ASN A 129 3.01 -7.09 11.37
N HIS A 130 3.44 -8.16 10.71
CA HIS A 130 2.55 -9.13 10.07
C HIS A 130 1.52 -9.68 11.06
N GLY A 131 0.24 -9.70 10.68
CA GLY A 131 -0.87 -10.16 11.50
C GLY A 131 -1.40 -9.12 12.50
N CYS A 132 -0.81 -7.93 12.57
CA CYS A 132 -1.36 -6.83 13.36
C CYS A 132 -2.74 -6.42 12.82
N ARG A 133 -3.65 -5.98 13.71
CA ARG A 133 -5.03 -5.65 13.37
C ARG A 133 -5.42 -4.25 13.83
N PHE A 134 -6.16 -3.55 12.97
CA PHE A 134 -6.78 -2.25 13.24
C PHE A 134 -8.27 -2.33 12.87
N GLY A 135 -9.08 -2.85 13.80
CA GLY A 135 -10.46 -3.23 13.54
C GLY A 135 -10.55 -4.41 12.56
N GLU A 136 -11.19 -4.20 11.41
CA GLU A 136 -11.32 -5.19 10.34
C GLU A 136 -10.09 -5.25 9.43
N LEU A 137 -9.19 -4.27 9.50
CA LEU A 137 -7.96 -4.25 8.72
C LEU A 137 -6.91 -5.17 9.35
N THR A 138 -6.37 -6.09 8.56
CA THR A 138 -5.25 -6.96 8.96
C THR A 138 -4.01 -6.64 8.13
N VAL A 139 -2.88 -6.42 8.81
CA VAL A 139 -1.58 -6.21 8.17
C VAL A 139 -1.04 -7.54 7.65
N ARG A 140 -0.58 -7.56 6.40
CA ARG A 140 0.18 -8.67 5.81
C ARG A 140 1.47 -8.16 5.20
N ASN A 141 2.58 -8.59 5.77
CA ASN A 141 3.88 -8.50 5.12
C ASN A 141 4.05 -9.70 4.16
N PRO A 142 4.12 -9.50 2.83
CA PRO A 142 4.25 -10.57 1.84
C PRO A 142 5.70 -11.11 1.73
N PHE A 143 6.65 -10.46 2.39
CA PHE A 143 8.08 -10.79 2.33
C PHE A 143 8.56 -11.60 3.55
N CYS A 144 7.71 -11.79 4.57
CA CYS A 144 8.02 -12.69 5.67
C CYS A 144 7.99 -14.14 5.16
N THR A 145 9.09 -14.88 5.35
CA THR A 145 9.06 -16.35 5.22
C THR A 145 8.11 -16.94 6.26
N ARG A 146 7.24 -17.85 5.82
CA ARG A 146 6.43 -18.69 6.72
C ARG A 146 7.32 -19.56 7.60
#